data_AF-A0A7D5N3M3-F1
#
_entry.id   AF-A0A7D5N3M3-F1
#
_cell.length_a   1.000
_cell.length_b   1.000
_cell.length_c   1.000
_cell.angle_alpha   90.00
_cell.angle_beta   90.00
_cell.angle_gamma   90.00
#
_symmetry.space_group_name_H-M   'P 1'
#
loop_
_entity.id
_entity.type
_entity.pdbx_description
1 polymer ?
#
loop_
_entity_poly.entity_id
_entity_poly.type
_entity_poly.pdbx_seq_one_letter_code
_entity_poly.pdbx_strand_id
1 'polypeptide(L)'
;MDSTLCASFPVLSPAMSLNPVCLGDTLFAVAATQGITHWHWNFGTTQAADTAIGPMAQFVYTDTGSYLITLFVSNGCDTASTSQWVKVTQLPALFGLGPDTTLCIGTSYLIGDNNQAASYLWNTGDTLSTLQITQSGTYVLTADFEACGLLQDTVQLTFVPCDTTTPSPAGCRIWLPDAFSPNGDGKRPLPE
;
A
#
# COMPACT_ATOMS: atom_id res chain seq x y z
N MET A 1 -50.41 24.15 23.59
CA MET A 1 -49.07 23.57 23.83
C MET A 1 -49.30 22.09 24.06
N ASP A 2 -49.10 21.28 23.04
CA ASP A 2 -49.29 19.83 23.11
C ASP A 2 -47.89 19.21 23.16
N SER A 3 -47.59 18.54 24.27
CA SER A 3 -46.28 18.02 24.67
C SER A 3 -46.19 16.50 24.47
N THR A 4 -46.68 16.00 23.34
CA THR A 4 -46.86 14.57 23.05
C THR A 4 -46.53 14.38 21.56
N LEU A 5 -45.52 13.66 21.04
CA LEU A 5 -44.52 12.72 21.55
C LEU A 5 -43.19 12.99 20.82
N CYS A 6 -42.09 13.23 21.53
CA CYS A 6 -40.77 13.13 20.92
C CYS A 6 -40.43 11.65 20.75
N ALA A 7 -40.27 11.20 19.51
CA ALA A 7 -39.84 9.84 19.23
C ALA A 7 -38.38 9.68 19.69
N SER A 8 -38.07 8.56 20.36
CA SER A 8 -36.69 8.20 20.68
C SER A 8 -35.88 8.04 19.40
N PHE A 9 -34.57 8.34 19.45
CA PHE A 9 -33.70 8.13 18.30
C PHE A 9 -33.75 6.67 17.82
N PRO A 10 -33.75 6.44 16.49
CA PRO A 10 -33.41 5.13 15.97
C PRO A 10 -31.96 4.77 16.34
N VAL A 11 -31.61 3.49 16.28
CA VAL A 11 -30.21 3.07 16.45
C VAL A 11 -29.34 3.79 15.41
N LEU A 12 -28.38 4.60 15.89
CA LEU A 12 -27.48 5.36 15.04
C LEU A 12 -26.24 4.52 14.73
N SER A 13 -26.21 3.92 13.55
CA SER A 13 -25.00 3.34 12.98
C SER A 13 -24.72 4.04 11.65
N PRO A 14 -23.66 4.86 11.56
CA PRO A 14 -23.27 5.44 10.28
C PRO A 14 -22.79 4.30 9.39
N ALA A 15 -23.27 4.27 8.14
CA ALA A 15 -22.80 3.32 7.15
C ALA A 15 -21.70 3.98 6.33
N MET A 16 -20.52 3.36 6.31
CA MET A 16 -19.36 3.81 5.56
C MET A 16 -19.13 2.90 4.36
N SER A 17 -18.74 3.47 3.21
CA SER A 17 -18.50 2.68 2.00
C SER A 17 -17.25 1.81 2.07
N LEU A 18 -16.24 2.24 2.82
CA LEU A 18 -14.92 1.62 2.90
C LEU A 18 -14.40 1.65 4.35
N ASN A 19 -13.81 0.55 4.80
CA ASN A 19 -13.01 0.48 6.02
C ASN A 19 -12.13 -0.79 5.96
N PRO A 20 -10.80 -0.68 5.75
CA PRO A 20 -10.00 0.54 5.64
C PRO A 20 -10.27 1.37 4.37
N VAL A 21 -9.69 2.57 4.29
CA VAL A 21 -9.76 3.51 3.15
C VAL A 21 -8.35 3.73 2.60
N CYS A 22 -8.17 3.73 1.28
CA CYS A 22 -6.88 4.13 0.71
C CYS A 22 -6.73 5.65 0.67
N LEU A 23 -5.53 6.15 0.92
CA LEU A 23 -5.21 7.56 0.91
C LEU A 23 -5.58 8.18 -0.46
N GLY A 24 -6.32 9.28 -0.44
CA GLY A 24 -6.83 9.93 -1.65
C GLY A 24 -8.13 9.35 -2.21
N ASP A 25 -8.59 8.19 -1.74
CA ASP A 25 -9.91 7.67 -2.11
C ASP A 25 -11.03 8.46 -1.42
N THR A 26 -12.19 8.47 -2.06
CA THR A 26 -13.40 9.10 -1.50
C THR A 26 -14.13 8.12 -0.59
N LEU A 27 -14.18 8.46 0.70
CA LEU A 27 -15.06 7.81 1.67
C LEU A 27 -16.48 8.38 1.52
N PHE A 28 -17.49 7.52 1.33
CA PHE A 28 -18.90 7.90 1.40
C PHE A 28 -19.49 7.45 2.74
N ALA A 29 -20.17 8.36 3.42
CA ALA A 29 -20.85 8.12 4.69
C ALA A 29 -22.35 8.42 4.56
N VAL A 30 -23.17 7.52 5.10
CA VAL A 30 -24.64 7.64 5.08
C VAL A 30 -25.19 7.46 6.50
N ALA A 31 -26.13 8.33 6.87
CA ALA A 31 -26.84 8.29 8.13
C ALA A 31 -28.28 7.83 7.95
N ALA A 32 -28.88 7.36 9.05
CA ALA A 32 -30.33 7.15 9.12
C ALA A 32 -31.08 8.46 8.84
N THR A 33 -32.23 8.35 8.17
CA THR A 33 -33.08 9.50 7.82
C THR A 33 -34.38 9.56 8.60
N GLN A 34 -34.86 8.41 9.10
CA GLN A 34 -36.15 8.32 9.77
C GLN A 34 -36.13 9.06 11.10
N GLY A 35 -37.04 10.03 11.25
CA GLY A 35 -37.17 10.80 12.48
C GLY A 35 -35.98 11.71 12.79
N ILE A 36 -35.10 11.98 11.81
CA ILE A 36 -33.98 12.91 11.96
C ILE A 36 -34.23 14.11 11.04
N THR A 37 -33.94 15.31 11.55
CA THR A 37 -34.14 16.60 10.88
C THR A 37 -32.84 17.31 10.56
N HIS A 38 -31.78 17.04 11.33
CA HIS A 38 -30.47 17.64 11.16
C HIS A 38 -29.37 16.60 11.34
N TRP A 39 -28.33 16.70 10.53
CA TRP A 39 -27.13 15.87 10.57
C TRP A 39 -25.91 16.77 10.49
N HIS A 40 -24.90 16.44 11.27
CA HIS A 40 -23.60 17.09 11.23
C HIS A 40 -22.51 16.04 11.42
N TRP A 41 -21.71 15.85 10.39
CA TRP A 41 -20.58 14.95 10.37
C TRP A 41 -19.31 15.69 10.80
N ASN A 42 -18.42 15.00 11.49
CA ASN A 42 -17.03 15.38 11.71
C ASN A 42 -16.15 14.17 11.34
N PHE A 43 -15.18 14.35 10.45
CA PHE A 43 -14.35 13.26 9.92
C PHE A 43 -13.08 13.00 10.74
N GLY A 44 -12.90 13.71 11.86
CA GLY A 44 -11.84 13.48 12.84
C GLY A 44 -10.49 14.08 12.44
N THR A 45 -10.49 15.10 11.57
CA THR A 45 -9.28 15.72 11.00
C THR A 45 -9.22 17.22 11.27
N THR A 46 -8.15 17.87 10.81
CA THR A 46 -8.04 19.34 10.74
C THR A 46 -8.09 19.86 9.31
N GLN A 47 -8.39 19.00 8.33
CA GLN A 47 -8.42 19.36 6.92
C GLN A 47 -9.59 20.29 6.61
N ALA A 48 -9.48 21.03 5.50
CA ALA A 48 -10.63 21.77 4.98
C ALA A 48 -11.76 20.78 4.64
N ALA A 49 -13.01 21.17 4.93
CA ALA A 49 -14.19 20.30 4.79
C ALA A 49 -14.23 19.07 5.72
N ASP A 50 -13.55 19.12 6.89
CA ASP A 50 -13.66 18.10 7.96
C ASP A 50 -15.10 17.90 8.49
N THR A 51 -16.02 18.82 8.19
CA THR A 51 -17.42 18.70 8.55
C THR A 51 -18.33 18.75 7.35
N ALA A 52 -19.45 18.04 7.44
CA ALA A 52 -20.49 18.02 6.42
C ALA A 52 -21.88 18.00 7.06
N ILE A 53 -22.87 18.51 6.32
CA ILE A 53 -24.27 18.53 6.75
C ILE A 53 -25.10 17.69 5.78
N GLY A 54 -26.10 17.00 6.33
CA GLY A 54 -27.04 16.19 5.56
C GLY A 54 -26.89 14.69 5.81
N PRO A 55 -27.85 13.89 5.32
CA PRO A 55 -27.90 12.45 5.58
C PRO A 55 -26.82 11.68 4.82
N MET A 56 -26.17 12.30 3.83
CA MET A 56 -25.06 11.75 3.06
C MET A 56 -23.91 12.74 3.10
N ALA A 57 -22.70 12.23 3.27
CA ALA A 57 -21.48 13.01 3.25
C ALA A 57 -20.37 12.24 2.52
N GLN A 58 -19.38 12.97 2.04
CA GLN A 58 -18.17 12.38 1.45
C GLN A 58 -16.95 13.13 1.94
N PHE A 59 -15.83 12.42 2.05
CA PHE A 59 -14.57 12.99 2.51
C PHE A 59 -13.39 12.26 1.90
N VAL A 60 -12.29 12.98 1.68
CA VAL A 60 -11.03 12.44 1.16
C VAL A 60 -9.94 12.76 2.16
N TYR A 61 -9.28 11.73 2.69
CA TYR A 61 -8.17 11.90 3.63
C TYR A 61 -6.87 12.19 2.87
N THR A 62 -6.12 13.21 3.30
CA THR A 62 -4.78 13.55 2.77
C THR A 62 -3.62 12.98 3.55
N ASP A 63 -3.87 12.44 4.74
CA ASP A 63 -2.86 11.78 5.58
C ASP A 63 -3.34 10.39 6.00
N THR A 64 -2.38 9.49 6.27
CA THR A 64 -2.66 8.16 6.81
C THR A 64 -2.82 8.19 8.32
N GLY A 65 -3.62 7.27 8.84
CA GLY A 65 -3.83 7.15 10.28
C GLY A 65 -5.18 6.53 10.62
N SER A 66 -5.49 6.51 11.91
CA SER A 66 -6.82 6.12 12.39
C SER A 66 -7.59 7.38 12.77
N TYR A 67 -8.76 7.55 12.15
CA TYR A 67 -9.62 8.72 12.35
C TYR A 67 -10.93 8.28 12.99
N LEU A 68 -11.40 9.07 13.98
CA LEU A 68 -12.69 8.86 14.63
C LEU A 68 -13.73 9.75 13.96
N ILE A 69 -14.56 9.17 13.11
CA ILE A 69 -15.67 9.88 12.50
C ILE A 69 -16.79 9.97 13.53
N THR A 70 -17.36 11.15 13.71
CA THR A 70 -18.50 11.38 14.62
C THR A 70 -19.65 12.01 13.86
N LEU A 71 -20.83 11.40 13.99
CA LEU A 71 -22.09 11.91 13.47
C LEU A 71 -22.90 12.46 14.63
N PHE A 72 -23.30 13.72 14.54
CA PHE A 72 -24.28 14.36 15.41
C PHE A 72 -25.61 14.49 14.66
N VAL A 73 -26.71 14.15 15.32
CA VAL A 73 -28.05 14.25 14.74
C VAL A 73 -29.03 14.92 15.70
N SER A 74 -30.05 15.53 15.14
CA SER A 74 -31.17 16.13 15.88
C SER A 74 -32.50 15.83 15.19
N ASN A 75 -33.53 15.58 15.98
CA ASN A 75 -34.91 15.44 15.51
C ASN A 75 -35.81 16.65 15.86
N GLY A 76 -35.20 17.76 16.29
CA GLY A 76 -35.91 18.95 16.77
C GLY A 76 -36.36 18.89 18.23
N CYS A 77 -36.35 17.71 18.87
CA CYS A 77 -36.60 17.53 20.30
C CYS A 77 -35.31 17.30 21.09
N ASP A 78 -34.50 16.34 20.62
CA ASP A 78 -33.29 15.87 21.26
C ASP A 78 -32.12 15.86 20.26
N THR A 79 -30.93 15.64 20.80
CA THR A 79 -29.69 15.43 20.05
C THR A 79 -29.07 14.10 20.42
N ALA A 80 -28.47 13.40 19.47
CA ALA A 80 -27.69 12.20 19.71
C ALA A 80 -26.43 12.19 18.84
N SER A 81 -25.47 11.36 19.22
CA SER A 81 -24.26 11.17 18.43
C SER A 81 -23.79 9.72 18.46
N THR A 82 -23.03 9.36 17.44
CA THR A 82 -22.40 8.05 17.28
C THR A 82 -21.06 8.24 16.58
N SER A 83 -20.13 7.33 16.83
CA SER A 83 -18.79 7.43 16.26
C SER A 83 -18.28 6.09 15.74
N GLN A 84 -17.42 6.15 14.72
CA GLN A 84 -16.81 4.97 14.11
C GLN A 84 -15.36 5.25 13.72
N TRP A 85 -14.48 4.28 14.00
CA TRP A 85 -13.08 4.34 13.58
C TRP A 85 -12.92 3.93 12.13
N VAL A 86 -12.13 4.71 11.39
CA VAL A 86 -11.65 4.40 10.03
C VAL A 86 -10.14 4.39 10.03
N LYS A 87 -9.56 3.34 9.45
CA LYS A 87 -8.12 3.26 9.17
C LYS A 87 -7.88 3.72 7.73
N VAL A 88 -7.00 4.71 7.56
CA VAL A 88 -6.53 5.21 6.26
C VAL A 88 -5.12 4.70 6.02
N THR A 89 -4.95 3.90 4.97
CA THR A 89 -3.66 3.33 4.56
C THR A 89 -3.20 3.94 3.24
N GLN A 90 -1.93 3.76 2.87
CA GLN A 90 -1.41 4.17 1.57
C GLN A 90 -0.52 3.06 1.02
N LEU A 91 -0.35 3.02 -0.30
CA LEU A 91 0.71 2.23 -0.91
C LEU A 91 2.07 2.81 -0.55
N PRO A 92 3.11 1.98 -0.38
CA PRO A 92 4.46 2.45 -0.18
C PRO A 92 4.96 3.18 -1.44
N ALA A 93 5.83 4.17 -1.25
CA ALA A 93 6.44 4.91 -2.37
C ALA A 93 7.40 4.06 -3.20
N LEU A 94 7.99 3.03 -2.60
CA LEU A 94 8.89 2.08 -3.24
C LEU A 94 8.45 0.67 -2.86
N PHE A 95 8.26 -0.17 -3.86
CA PHE A 95 7.99 -1.60 -3.70
C PHE A 95 8.83 -2.34 -4.73
N GLY A 96 9.56 -3.36 -4.29
CA GLY A 96 10.31 -4.21 -5.20
C GLY A 96 11.33 -5.10 -4.50
N LEU A 97 11.62 -6.23 -5.15
CA LEU A 97 12.59 -7.24 -4.75
C LEU A 97 14.02 -6.91 -5.18
N GLY A 98 14.19 -5.84 -5.96
CA GLY A 98 15.47 -5.44 -6.52
C GLY A 98 15.75 -6.09 -7.88
N PRO A 99 16.96 -5.89 -8.43
CA PRO A 99 17.31 -6.41 -9.75
C PRO A 99 17.61 -7.91 -9.74
N ASP A 100 17.50 -8.53 -10.91
CA ASP A 100 17.98 -9.89 -11.14
C ASP A 100 19.44 -10.05 -10.72
N THR A 101 19.76 -11.16 -10.05
CA THR A 101 21.05 -11.33 -9.39
C THR A 101 21.66 -12.70 -9.69
N THR A 102 22.95 -12.71 -10.00
CA THR A 102 23.76 -13.94 -10.15
C THR A 102 24.62 -14.15 -8.90
N LEU A 103 24.54 -15.34 -8.31
CA LEU A 103 25.14 -15.70 -7.04
C LEU A 103 26.00 -16.97 -7.17
N CYS A 104 26.85 -17.21 -6.18
CA CYS A 104 27.64 -18.43 -6.10
C CYS A 104 26.82 -19.59 -5.54
N ILE A 105 26.91 -20.77 -6.16
CA ILE A 105 26.38 -22.01 -5.59
C ILE A 105 26.93 -22.19 -4.15
N GLY A 106 26.05 -22.61 -3.24
CA GLY A 106 26.39 -22.81 -1.82
C GLY A 106 26.23 -21.55 -0.95
N THR A 107 25.91 -20.39 -1.55
CA THR A 107 25.49 -19.19 -0.81
C THR A 107 23.98 -19.17 -0.59
N SER A 108 23.52 -18.30 0.31
CA SER A 108 22.11 -17.93 0.44
C SER A 108 21.93 -16.45 0.20
N TYR A 109 20.74 -16.06 -0.26
CA TYR A 109 20.38 -14.68 -0.50
C TYR A 109 18.99 -14.41 0.06
N LEU A 110 18.85 -13.32 0.81
CA LEU A 110 17.58 -12.92 1.39
C LEU A 110 16.95 -11.88 0.47
N ILE A 111 15.79 -12.21 -0.09
CA ILE A 111 14.94 -11.29 -0.85
C ILE A 111 13.69 -10.97 -0.05
N GLY A 112 13.07 -9.83 -0.32
CA GLY A 112 11.81 -9.47 0.31
C GLY A 112 11.55 -7.98 0.32
N ASP A 113 10.46 -7.64 0.97
CA ASP A 113 9.96 -6.28 1.08
C ASP A 113 9.55 -6.01 2.52
N ASN A 114 9.84 -4.81 3.04
CA ASN A 114 9.56 -4.44 4.44
C ASN A 114 8.50 -3.34 4.55
N ASN A 115 7.65 -3.17 3.54
CA ASN A 115 6.64 -2.10 3.52
C ASN A 115 5.43 -2.33 4.44
N GLN A 116 5.49 -3.33 5.32
CA GLN A 116 4.44 -3.63 6.30
C GLN A 116 3.05 -3.81 5.66
N ALA A 117 3.01 -4.48 4.50
CA ALA A 117 1.77 -4.94 3.90
C ALA A 117 0.95 -5.78 4.88
N ALA A 118 -0.36 -5.80 4.71
CA ALA A 118 -1.26 -6.58 5.56
C ALA A 118 -1.05 -8.08 5.39
N SER A 119 -0.68 -8.52 4.18
CA SER A 119 -0.23 -9.88 3.94
C SER A 119 0.76 -9.96 2.78
N TYR A 120 1.52 -11.06 2.75
CA TYR A 120 2.47 -11.40 1.70
C TYR A 120 2.17 -12.81 1.18
N LEU A 121 2.44 -13.02 -0.10
CA LEU A 121 2.34 -14.33 -0.73
C LEU A 121 3.44 -14.48 -1.79
N TRP A 122 4.31 -15.47 -1.59
CA TRP A 122 5.30 -15.89 -2.56
C TRP A 122 4.75 -16.96 -3.51
N ASN A 123 5.28 -17.04 -4.72
CA ASN A 123 4.99 -18.16 -5.63
C ASN A 123 5.45 -19.53 -5.09
N THR A 124 6.27 -19.56 -4.04
CA THR A 124 6.64 -20.77 -3.29
C THR A 124 5.58 -21.21 -2.27
N GLY A 125 4.57 -20.37 -2.00
CA GLY A 125 3.56 -20.57 -0.96
C GLY A 125 3.94 -19.98 0.40
N ASP A 126 5.11 -19.37 0.54
CA ASP A 126 5.51 -18.66 1.77
C ASP A 126 4.70 -17.36 1.95
N THR A 127 4.47 -16.96 3.20
CA THR A 127 3.69 -15.77 3.58
C THR A 127 4.49 -14.76 4.42
N LEU A 128 5.79 -14.99 4.61
CA LEU A 128 6.69 -14.05 5.26
C LEU A 128 7.05 -12.91 4.29
N SER A 129 7.38 -11.75 4.87
CA SER A 129 7.79 -10.57 4.08
C SER A 129 9.16 -10.74 3.42
N THR A 130 9.96 -11.71 3.88
CA THR A 130 11.26 -12.06 3.33
C THR A 130 11.37 -13.56 3.10
N LEU A 131 12.19 -13.95 2.12
CA LEU A 131 12.40 -15.33 1.71
C LEU A 131 13.90 -15.58 1.50
N GLN A 132 14.44 -16.60 2.17
CA GLN A 132 15.84 -17.00 2.00
C GLN A 132 15.98 -18.01 0.85
N ILE A 133 16.71 -17.62 -0.19
CA ILE A 133 16.89 -18.40 -1.42
C ILE A 133 18.27 -19.04 -1.48
N THR A 134 18.30 -20.29 -1.94
CA THR A 134 19.51 -21.09 -2.17
C THR A 134 19.55 -21.76 -3.54
N GLN A 135 18.53 -21.53 -4.38
CA GLN A 135 18.37 -22.18 -5.68
C GLN A 135 18.06 -21.15 -6.77
N SER A 136 18.52 -21.43 -7.98
CA SER A 136 18.16 -20.62 -9.14
C SER A 136 16.66 -20.73 -9.41
N GLY A 137 16.05 -19.62 -9.82
CA GLY A 137 14.64 -19.60 -10.14
C GLY A 137 14.09 -18.19 -10.28
N THR A 138 12.81 -18.13 -10.66
CA THR A 138 12.01 -16.91 -10.66
C THR A 138 11.17 -16.89 -9.40
N TYR A 139 11.31 -15.82 -8.63
CA TYR A 139 10.59 -15.60 -7.39
C TYR A 139 9.66 -14.41 -7.55
N VAL A 140 8.40 -14.59 -7.16
CA VAL A 140 7.37 -13.55 -7.27
C VAL A 140 6.81 -13.31 -5.88
N LEU A 141 6.83 -12.05 -5.44
CA LEU A 141 6.20 -11.59 -4.21
C LEU A 141 4.95 -10.80 -4.56
N THR A 142 3.81 -11.19 -4.00
CA THR A 142 2.58 -10.39 -4.01
C THR A 142 2.33 -9.88 -2.59
N ALA A 143 2.16 -8.57 -2.42
CA ALA A 143 1.89 -7.91 -1.15
C ALA A 143 0.52 -7.22 -1.19
N ASP A 144 -0.29 -7.44 -0.16
CA ASP A 144 -1.65 -6.89 -0.03
C ASP A 144 -1.67 -5.68 0.91
N PHE A 145 -2.11 -4.53 0.41
CA PHE A 145 -2.25 -3.28 1.15
C PHE A 145 -3.72 -2.94 1.45
N GLU A 146 -4.56 -3.96 1.62
CA GLU A 146 -5.98 -3.86 1.98
C GLU A 146 -6.76 -3.04 0.92
N ALA A 147 -7.41 -1.95 1.33
CA ALA A 147 -8.19 -1.08 0.46
C ALA A 147 -7.34 -0.43 -0.64
N CYS A 148 -6.01 -0.33 -0.45
CA CYS A 148 -5.11 0.21 -1.46
C CYS A 148 -4.75 -0.77 -2.58
N GLY A 149 -5.12 -2.05 -2.45
CA GLY A 149 -4.90 -3.07 -3.46
C GLY A 149 -3.58 -3.83 -3.31
N LEU A 150 -3.19 -4.53 -4.38
CA LEU A 150 -2.06 -5.44 -4.40
C LEU A 150 -0.88 -4.83 -5.17
N LEU A 151 0.33 -5.03 -4.65
CA LEU A 151 1.57 -4.84 -5.41
C LEU A 151 2.23 -6.19 -5.65
N GLN A 152 2.88 -6.34 -6.80
CA GLN A 152 3.58 -7.55 -7.17
C GLN A 152 4.91 -7.22 -7.83
N ASP A 153 5.95 -7.96 -7.47
CA ASP A 153 7.26 -7.84 -8.11
C ASP A 153 7.91 -9.22 -8.28
N THR A 154 8.80 -9.30 -9.26
CA THR A 154 9.47 -10.53 -9.69
C THR A 154 10.97 -10.32 -9.74
N VAL A 155 11.72 -11.30 -9.23
CA VAL A 155 13.19 -11.34 -9.35
C VAL A 155 13.65 -12.69 -9.87
N GLN A 156 14.62 -12.67 -10.77
CA GLN A 156 15.32 -13.86 -11.23
C GLN A 156 16.66 -14.01 -10.51
N LEU A 157 16.86 -15.16 -9.86
CA LEU A 157 18.10 -15.51 -9.19
C LEU A 157 18.78 -16.65 -9.95
N THR A 158 20.08 -16.49 -10.22
CA THR A 158 20.88 -17.51 -10.92
C THR A 158 22.11 -17.88 -10.08
N PHE A 159 22.17 -19.11 -9.60
CA PHE A 159 23.33 -19.65 -8.88
C PHE A 159 24.27 -20.36 -9.86
N VAL A 160 25.51 -19.90 -9.92
CA VAL A 160 26.57 -20.46 -10.78
C VAL A 160 27.76 -20.96 -9.93
N PRO A 161 28.53 -21.96 -10.40
CA PRO A 161 29.77 -22.34 -9.75
C PRO A 161 30.71 -21.13 -9.72
N CYS A 162 31.11 -20.69 -8.53
CA CYS A 162 32.14 -19.66 -8.40
C CYS A 162 33.49 -20.32 -8.31
N ASP A 163 34.41 -19.92 -9.17
CA ASP A 163 35.79 -20.38 -9.11
C ASP A 163 36.49 -19.73 -7.91
N THR A 164 36.70 -20.52 -6.85
CA THR A 164 37.49 -20.13 -5.67
C THR A 164 38.96 -20.50 -5.81
N THR A 165 39.34 -21.19 -6.89
CA THR A 165 40.68 -21.73 -7.12
C THR A 165 41.53 -20.85 -8.03
N THR A 166 40.93 -19.93 -8.78
CA THR A 166 41.66 -18.91 -9.53
C THR A 166 41.74 -17.59 -8.77
N PRO A 167 42.94 -17.07 -8.46
CA PRO A 167 43.12 -15.75 -7.84
C PRO A 167 42.87 -14.57 -8.82
N SER A 168 42.01 -14.74 -9.82
CA SER A 168 41.68 -13.74 -10.86
C SER A 168 40.22 -13.94 -11.33
N PRO A 169 39.46 -12.89 -11.69
CA PRO A 169 38.01 -12.89 -11.57
C PRO A 169 37.32 -13.58 -12.75
N ALA A 170 37.26 -14.91 -12.72
CA ALA A 170 36.44 -15.71 -13.61
C ALA A 170 35.08 -16.03 -12.95
N GLY A 171 34.22 -15.02 -12.90
CA GLY A 171 32.80 -15.17 -12.56
C GLY A 171 31.91 -14.13 -13.25
N CYS A 172 32.48 -12.98 -13.61
CA CYS A 172 31.84 -12.01 -14.48
C CYS A 172 32.87 -11.54 -15.52
N ARG A 173 32.93 -12.22 -16.67
CA ARG A 173 33.55 -11.62 -17.85
C ARG A 173 32.55 -10.60 -18.37
N ILE A 174 32.61 -9.37 -17.85
CA ILE A 174 32.22 -8.21 -18.66
C ILE A 174 33.09 -8.31 -19.92
N TRP A 175 32.46 -8.68 -21.02
CA TRP A 175 33.06 -8.50 -22.34
C TRP A 175 32.94 -7.01 -22.64
N LEU A 176 33.87 -6.23 -22.10
CA LEU A 176 34.24 -4.99 -22.76
C LEU A 176 35.05 -5.44 -23.97
N PRO A 177 34.57 -5.24 -25.20
CA PRO A 177 35.47 -5.34 -26.34
C PRO A 177 36.64 -4.41 -26.04
N ASP A 178 37.85 -4.87 -26.31
CA ASP A 178 39.07 -4.08 -26.16
C ASP A 178 39.04 -2.92 -27.17
N ALA A 179 38.34 -1.84 -26.83
CA ALA A 179 38.33 -0.64 -27.63
C ALA A 179 38.07 0.52 -26.67
N PHE A 180 39.15 1.21 -26.30
CA PHE A 180 39.33 2.66 -26.34
C PHE A 180 40.64 3.00 -25.62
N SER A 181 41.77 2.65 -26.22
CA SER A 181 42.90 3.58 -26.14
C SER A 181 42.62 4.63 -27.20
N PRO A 182 42.38 5.92 -26.88
CA PRO A 182 42.41 6.94 -27.90
C PRO A 182 43.88 7.03 -28.35
N ASN A 183 44.20 6.52 -29.53
CA ASN A 183 45.43 6.89 -30.23
C ASN A 183 45.37 8.33 -30.78
N GLY A 184 44.27 9.05 -30.51
CA GLY A 184 44.11 10.46 -30.80
C GLY A 184 43.73 10.79 -32.24
N ASP A 185 43.25 9.83 -33.03
CA ASP A 185 43.01 10.01 -34.48
C ASP A 185 41.55 10.35 -34.86
N GLY A 186 40.61 10.32 -33.90
CA GLY A 186 39.24 10.78 -34.09
C GLY A 186 38.39 9.93 -35.05
N LYS A 187 38.73 8.66 -35.31
CA LYS A 187 37.92 7.78 -36.19
C LYS A 187 37.57 6.45 -35.53
N ARG A 188 36.33 5.98 -35.74
CA ARG A 188 35.86 4.66 -35.30
C ARG A 188 36.42 3.57 -36.24
N PRO A 189 37.01 2.48 -35.76
CA PRO A 189 37.32 1.32 -36.60
C PRO A 189 36.03 0.64 -37.09
N LEU A 190 36.00 0.23 -38.36
CA LEU A 190 34.90 -0.54 -38.95
C LEU A 190 35.08 -2.05 -38.65
N PRO A 191 33.98 -2.82 -38.52
CA PRO A 191 34.05 -4.25 -38.22
C PRO A 191 34.44 -5.06 -39.46
N GLU A 192 35.34 -6.04 -39.29
CA GLU A 192 35.41 -7.25 -40.13
C GLU A 192 34.65 -8.39 -39.46
#